data_AF-A0A1A6GVN8-F1
#
_entry.id   AF-A0A1A6GVN8-F1
#
_cell.length_a   1.000
_cell.length_b   1.000
_cell.length_c   1.000
_cell.angle_alpha   90.00
_cell.angle_beta   90.00
_cell.angle_gamma   90.00
#
_symmetry.space_group_name_H-M   'P 1'
#
loop_
_entity.id
_entity.type
_entity.pdbx_description
1 polymer ?
#
loop_
_entity_poly.entity_id
_entity_poly.type
_entity_poly.pdbx_seq_one_letter_code
_entity_poly.pdbx_strand_id
1 'polypeptide(L)'
;MEIPVAWRKIDIIREARSTQVNFFDDDNHRQVLEEIFFLKRLQTIKEFFRLCGTFSKTLSGSSSLEDQNTVNGPVQIVNVKTLFRNSCFSEDQMAKPIKAFTADFVRQLLIGLPNQALGLTLCSFISALGVDIIAQVEAKDFGAESKVSVDDLCKKAVEHNIQVGKFSQLVMNRATVLASSYDTAWKKHDLVRRLETSISSCKTSLQRVQLHIAMFQWQHEDLLINRPQAMSVTPPRSAILTSMKKKLHALSQIETSIGTVQEKLAALEASIEQRLKWAGGANPALAPVLQDFEATIAERRNLVLKESQRANQVTFLCSNIIHFESLRTRTAEALSLDAALFELIKRCQQMCSFASQFNSSVSELELRLLQRVDTTLEHPIGSSEWLLSAHKQLTQDMSTQRAVQTEKEQQIETVCETIQSLVDSVKTVLTGHNRQLGDVKHLLKAMAKDEEAALADAEDIPYESSVRQFLAEYKSWQDNIQTVLFTLVQAMGQVRSQEHVEMLQEITPTLKELKTQSQSIYNNLVSFASPLVTDAANECSSPTSSASYQPSFAA
;
A
#
# COMPACT_ATOMS: atom_id res chain seq x y z
N MET A 1 22.63 -49.10 49.49
CA MET A 1 22.44 -50.53 49.76
C MET A 1 23.51 -51.27 48.98
N GLU A 2 24.50 -51.84 49.65
CA GLU A 2 25.52 -52.65 48.96
C GLU A 2 24.87 -53.95 48.50
N ILE A 3 24.97 -54.25 47.20
CA ILE A 3 24.41 -55.47 46.62
C ILE A 3 25.43 -56.59 46.80
N PRO A 4 25.09 -57.70 47.47
CA PRO A 4 26.01 -58.83 47.63
C PRO A 4 26.44 -59.39 46.26
N VAL A 5 27.75 -59.61 46.09
CA VAL A 5 28.32 -60.10 44.81
C VAL A 5 27.71 -61.45 44.41
N ALA A 6 27.41 -62.31 45.38
CA ALA A 6 26.76 -63.61 45.17
C ALA A 6 25.43 -63.50 44.41
N TRP A 7 24.67 -62.43 44.58
CA TRP A 7 23.37 -62.24 43.92
C TRP A 7 23.50 -62.10 42.39
N ARG A 8 24.70 -61.82 41.87
CA ARG A 8 24.96 -61.79 40.43
C ARG A 8 24.81 -63.14 39.75
N LYS A 9 24.86 -64.26 40.50
CA LYS A 9 24.71 -65.63 39.99
C LYS A 9 23.26 -66.10 39.88
N ILE A 10 22.33 -65.30 40.38
CA ILE A 10 20.90 -65.55 40.28
C ILE A 10 20.48 -65.36 38.82
N ASP A 11 19.73 -66.32 38.28
CA ASP A 11 19.39 -66.42 36.86
C ASP A 11 18.87 -65.10 36.25
N ILE A 12 17.87 -64.47 36.86
CA ILE A 12 17.24 -63.24 36.36
C ILE A 12 18.22 -62.06 36.34
N ILE A 13 19.11 -61.95 37.35
CA ILE A 13 20.10 -60.87 37.46
C ILE A 13 21.23 -61.10 36.46
N ARG A 14 21.68 -62.36 36.32
CA ARG A 14 22.72 -62.76 35.39
C ARG A 14 22.28 -62.56 33.95
N GLU A 15 21.08 -63.01 33.61
CA GLU A 15 20.50 -62.85 32.26
C GLU A 15 20.28 -61.37 31.94
N ALA A 16 19.70 -60.61 32.88
CA ALA A 16 19.56 -59.17 32.74
C ALA A 16 20.89 -58.47 32.44
N ARG A 17 21.96 -58.80 33.19
CA ARG A 17 23.32 -58.28 32.94
C ARG A 17 23.90 -58.75 31.61
N SER A 18 23.68 -59.99 31.21
CA SER A 18 24.16 -60.51 29.92
C SER A 18 23.53 -59.83 28.71
N THR A 19 22.29 -59.34 28.87
CA THR A 19 21.58 -58.59 27.82
C THR A 19 21.91 -57.09 27.83
N GLN A 20 22.38 -56.57 28.96
CA GLN A 20 22.93 -55.23 29.01
C GLN A 20 24.19 -55.18 28.18
N VAL A 21 24.34 -54.11 27.42
CA VAL A 21 25.59 -53.85 26.74
C VAL A 21 26.57 -53.36 27.82
N ASN A 22 27.70 -54.06 28.01
CA ASN A 22 28.65 -53.94 29.14
C ASN A 22 29.37 -52.56 29.29
N PHE A 23 28.75 -51.48 28.85
CA PHE A 23 29.34 -50.14 28.76
C PHE A 23 29.12 -49.28 30.00
N PHE A 24 28.34 -49.73 30.98
CA PHE A 24 28.06 -48.97 32.21
C PHE A 24 29.20 -49.02 33.23
N ASP A 25 30.19 -49.90 33.04
CA ASP A 25 31.33 -50.03 33.95
C ASP A 25 32.50 -49.10 33.56
N ASP A 26 32.46 -48.43 32.40
CA ASP A 26 33.48 -47.45 31.95
C ASP A 26 32.82 -46.13 31.49
N ASP A 27 33.10 -45.05 32.20
CA ASP A 27 32.57 -43.71 31.95
C ASP A 27 32.89 -43.20 30.53
N ASN A 28 34.03 -43.59 29.95
CA ASN A 28 34.39 -43.17 28.59
C ASN A 28 33.47 -43.79 27.54
N HIS A 29 33.13 -45.08 27.70
CA HIS A 29 32.21 -45.76 26.79
C HIS A 29 30.78 -45.21 26.91
N ARG A 30 30.36 -44.85 28.13
CA ARG A 30 29.07 -44.21 28.38
C ARG A 30 28.98 -42.85 27.69
N GLN A 31 30.01 -42.02 27.78
CA GLN A 31 30.06 -40.72 27.12
C GLN A 31 29.96 -40.84 25.59
N VAL A 32 30.74 -41.76 24.99
CA VAL A 32 30.70 -41.99 23.54
C VAL A 32 29.30 -42.44 23.07
N LEU A 33 28.61 -43.27 23.85
CA LEU A 33 27.24 -43.68 23.54
C LEU A 33 26.24 -42.54 23.62
N GLU A 34 26.36 -41.66 24.62
CA GLU A 34 25.54 -40.46 24.73
C GLU A 34 25.72 -39.57 23.49
N GLU A 35 26.95 -39.39 23.01
CA GLU A 35 27.25 -38.65 21.78
C GLU A 35 26.67 -39.34 20.53
N ILE A 36 26.79 -40.67 20.41
CA ILE A 36 26.17 -41.42 19.32
C ILE A 36 24.65 -41.27 19.32
N PHE A 37 24.00 -41.37 20.48
CA PHE A 37 22.55 -41.21 20.59
C PHE A 37 22.10 -39.77 20.39
N PHE A 38 22.94 -38.79 20.74
CA PHE A 38 22.74 -37.40 20.35
C PHE A 38 22.70 -37.24 18.82
N LEU A 39 23.66 -37.81 18.11
CA LEU A 39 23.71 -37.78 16.64
C LEU A 39 22.53 -38.53 16.01
N LYS A 40 22.18 -39.72 16.52
CA LYS A 40 21.00 -40.48 16.05
C LYS A 40 19.71 -39.71 16.28
N ARG A 41 19.60 -38.98 17.38
CA ARG A 41 18.44 -38.11 17.66
C ARG A 41 18.36 -36.98 16.64
N LEU A 42 19.47 -36.30 16.34
CA LEU A 42 19.50 -35.27 15.30
C LEU A 42 19.15 -35.83 13.91
N GLN A 43 19.67 -37.00 13.55
CA GLN A 43 19.34 -37.69 12.31
C GLN A 43 17.84 -38.03 12.24
N THR A 44 17.26 -38.50 13.35
CA THR A 44 15.83 -38.82 13.45
C THR A 44 14.96 -37.57 13.28
N ILE A 45 15.34 -36.46 13.91
CA ILE A 45 14.66 -35.16 13.76
C ILE A 45 14.71 -34.71 12.29
N LYS A 46 15.89 -34.75 11.67
CA LYS A 46 16.07 -34.39 10.26
C LYS A 46 15.18 -35.24 9.35
N GLU A 47 15.18 -36.55 9.53
CA GLU A 47 14.41 -37.47 8.69
C GLU A 47 12.91 -37.31 8.88
N PHE A 48 12.44 -37.12 10.12
CA PHE A 48 11.04 -36.83 10.42
C PHE A 48 10.57 -35.54 9.72
N PHE A 49 11.33 -34.45 9.86
CA PHE A 49 10.96 -33.18 9.21
C PHE A 49 11.07 -33.24 7.68
N ARG A 50 11.98 -34.05 7.13
CA ARG A 50 12.04 -34.31 5.68
C ARG A 50 10.76 -34.98 5.18
N LEU A 51 10.23 -35.96 5.93
CA LEU A 51 8.95 -36.59 5.61
C LEU A 51 7.79 -35.58 5.72
N CYS A 52 7.77 -34.75 6.77
CA CYS A 52 6.78 -33.67 6.91
C CYS A 52 6.80 -32.69 5.74
N GLY A 53 7.98 -32.25 5.32
CA GLY A 53 8.15 -31.36 4.17
C GLY A 53 7.67 -31.99 2.87
N THR A 54 7.97 -33.27 2.65
CA THR A 54 7.51 -34.02 1.48
C THR A 54 5.99 -34.15 1.48
N PHE A 55 5.39 -34.51 2.62
CA PHE A 55 3.94 -34.57 2.78
C PHE A 55 3.27 -33.21 2.54
N SER A 56 3.83 -32.12 3.09
CA SER A 56 3.29 -30.77 2.88
C SER A 56 3.25 -30.37 1.41
N LYS A 57 4.28 -30.71 0.62
CA LYS A 57 4.29 -30.43 -0.83
C LYS A 57 3.13 -31.11 -1.56
N THR A 58 2.72 -32.31 -1.13
CA THR A 58 1.56 -32.98 -1.72
C THR A 58 0.24 -32.24 -1.48
N LEU A 59 0.13 -31.51 -0.37
CA LEU A 59 -1.06 -30.73 -0.02
C LEU A 59 -1.16 -29.43 -0.82
N SER A 60 -0.03 -28.84 -1.20
CA SER A 60 0.01 -27.60 -1.97
C SER A 60 -0.32 -27.78 -3.46
N GLY A 61 -0.45 -29.01 -3.95
CA GLY A 61 -0.70 -29.32 -5.37
C GLY A 61 0.47 -28.97 -6.30
N SER A 62 1.54 -28.35 -5.79
CA SER A 62 2.79 -28.11 -6.50
C SER A 62 3.62 -29.40 -6.51
N SER A 63 3.30 -30.31 -7.41
CA SER A 63 4.28 -31.33 -7.77
C SER A 63 5.50 -30.61 -8.34
N SER A 64 6.67 -30.86 -7.75
CA SER A 64 7.96 -30.43 -8.29
C SER A 64 8.15 -31.05 -9.67
N LEU A 65 7.62 -30.39 -10.70
CA LEU A 65 7.83 -30.69 -12.11
C LEU A 65 9.15 -30.08 -12.63
N GLU A 66 9.98 -29.53 -11.73
CA GLU A 66 11.27 -28.93 -12.10
C GLU A 66 12.31 -29.94 -12.61
N ASP A 67 12.05 -31.25 -12.54
CA ASP A 67 12.95 -32.30 -13.07
C ASP A 67 12.50 -32.94 -14.39
N GLN A 68 11.47 -32.42 -15.08
CA GLN A 68 11.15 -32.87 -16.44
C GLN A 68 11.27 -31.74 -17.45
N ASN A 69 12.40 -31.77 -18.16
CA ASN A 69 12.75 -31.03 -19.36
C ASN A 69 11.55 -30.46 -20.13
N THR A 70 11.61 -29.14 -20.32
CA THR A 70 10.97 -28.35 -21.37
C THR A 70 10.61 -29.15 -22.63
N VAL A 71 9.34 -29.49 -22.79
CA VAL A 71 8.72 -29.73 -24.09
C VAL A 71 7.32 -29.12 -24.09
N ASN A 72 7.15 -28.03 -24.84
CA ASN A 72 5.84 -27.51 -25.23
C ASN A 72 5.13 -28.56 -26.10
N GLY A 73 4.30 -29.38 -25.47
CA GLY A 73 3.44 -30.38 -26.09
C GLY A 73 2.37 -30.83 -25.09
N PRO A 74 1.26 -31.45 -25.54
CA PRO A 74 0.23 -31.93 -24.62
C PRO A 74 0.87 -32.92 -23.65
N VAL A 75 0.86 -32.56 -22.37
CA VAL A 75 1.43 -33.32 -21.26
C VAL A 75 0.93 -34.76 -21.36
N GLN A 76 1.82 -35.70 -21.69
CA GLN A 76 1.51 -37.11 -21.52
C GLN A 76 1.17 -37.30 -20.04
N ILE A 77 0.02 -37.93 -19.78
CA ILE A 77 -0.43 -38.30 -18.43
C ILE A 77 0.55 -39.35 -17.90
N VAL A 78 1.73 -38.91 -17.47
CA VAL A 78 2.67 -39.71 -16.69
C VAL A 78 1.88 -40.16 -15.48
N ASN A 79 1.95 -41.46 -15.19
CA ASN A 79 1.15 -42.19 -14.23
C ASN A 79 1.04 -41.47 -12.86
N VAL A 80 0.09 -40.52 -12.76
CA VAL A 80 -0.12 -39.60 -11.62
C VAL A 80 -0.34 -40.41 -10.34
N LYS A 81 -0.93 -41.60 -10.48
CA LYS A 81 -1.14 -42.56 -9.38
C LYS A 81 0.17 -42.96 -8.69
N THR A 82 1.29 -43.09 -9.41
CA THR A 82 2.55 -43.59 -8.83
C THR A 82 3.32 -42.48 -8.10
N LEU A 83 3.31 -41.25 -8.62
CA LEU A 83 4.01 -40.10 -8.03
C LEU A 83 3.35 -39.63 -6.71
N PHE A 84 2.02 -39.57 -6.66
CA PHE A 84 1.30 -39.17 -5.45
C PHE A 84 1.30 -40.26 -4.37
N ARG A 85 1.36 -41.55 -4.75
CA ARG A 85 1.40 -42.67 -3.79
C ARG A 85 2.70 -42.71 -2.99
N ASN A 86 3.82 -42.30 -3.58
CA ASN A 86 5.13 -42.28 -2.91
C ASN A 86 5.34 -41.05 -2.02
N SER A 87 4.43 -40.08 -2.08
CA SER A 87 4.55 -38.79 -1.40
C SER A 87 3.50 -38.59 -0.30
N CYS A 88 2.49 -39.47 -0.25
CA CYS A 88 1.46 -39.51 0.79
C CYS A 88 1.84 -40.54 1.86
N PHE A 89 2.25 -40.08 3.03
CA PHE A 89 2.69 -40.92 4.14
C PHE A 89 1.56 -41.14 5.15
N SER A 90 1.39 -42.38 5.62
CA SER A 90 0.53 -42.65 6.78
C SER A 90 1.20 -42.18 8.07
N GLU A 91 0.42 -41.95 9.14
CA GLU A 91 0.97 -41.56 10.45
C GLU A 91 1.99 -42.60 10.97
N ASP A 92 1.78 -43.89 10.70
CA ASP A 92 2.74 -44.93 11.05
C ASP A 92 4.05 -44.82 10.27
N GLN A 93 3.99 -44.45 8.99
CA GLN A 93 5.18 -44.21 8.17
C GLN A 93 5.92 -42.95 8.64
N MET A 94 5.18 -41.90 9.00
CA MET A 94 5.74 -40.67 9.57
C MET A 94 6.41 -40.92 10.93
N ALA A 95 5.83 -41.76 11.77
CA ALA A 95 6.38 -42.11 13.09
C ALA A 95 7.53 -43.13 13.02
N LYS A 96 7.75 -43.77 11.86
CA LYS A 96 8.75 -44.85 11.72
C LYS A 96 10.16 -44.45 12.14
N PRO A 97 10.72 -43.26 11.80
CA PRO A 97 12.05 -42.86 12.25
C PRO A 97 12.13 -42.76 13.78
N ILE A 98 11.08 -42.22 14.41
CA ILE A 98 10.99 -42.08 15.87
C ILE A 98 10.90 -43.45 16.53
N LYS A 99 10.03 -44.33 16.03
CA LYS A 99 9.90 -45.72 16.53
C LYS A 99 11.22 -46.49 16.41
N ALA A 100 11.95 -46.33 15.29
CA ALA A 100 13.25 -46.96 15.08
C ALA A 100 14.30 -46.43 16.07
N PHE A 101 14.37 -45.10 16.28
CA PHE A 101 15.24 -44.50 17.28
C PHE A 101 14.92 -45.01 18.69
N THR A 102 13.65 -45.01 19.09
CA THR A 102 13.23 -45.48 20.41
C THR A 102 13.57 -46.96 20.61
N ALA A 103 13.34 -47.80 19.60
CA ALA A 103 13.68 -49.22 19.68
C ALA A 103 15.19 -49.44 19.87
N ASP A 104 16.02 -48.70 19.11
CA ASP A 104 17.47 -48.78 19.23
C ASP A 104 17.97 -48.22 20.58
N PHE A 105 17.38 -47.11 21.05
CA PHE A 105 17.66 -46.55 22.37
C PHE A 105 17.35 -47.54 23.49
N VAL A 106 16.15 -48.14 23.47
CA VAL A 106 15.76 -49.15 24.46
C VAL A 106 16.71 -50.35 24.40
N ARG A 107 17.04 -50.83 23.20
CA ARG A 107 17.93 -51.99 23.01
C ARG A 107 19.35 -51.74 23.50
N GLN A 108 19.91 -50.55 23.31
CA GLN A 108 21.32 -50.28 23.64
C GLN A 108 21.52 -49.72 25.05
N LEU A 109 20.56 -48.96 25.57
CA LEU A 109 20.73 -48.21 26.84
C LEU A 109 19.82 -48.67 27.97
N LEU A 110 18.71 -49.37 27.69
CA LEU A 110 17.74 -49.72 28.74
C LEU A 110 17.52 -51.22 28.92
N ILE A 111 17.82 -52.05 27.92
CA ILE A 111 17.53 -53.48 27.98
C ILE A 111 18.27 -54.12 29.15
N GLY A 112 17.58 -55.01 29.88
CA GLY A 112 18.13 -55.68 31.05
C GLY A 112 18.20 -54.82 32.32
N LEU A 113 18.27 -53.48 32.27
CA LEU A 113 18.32 -52.65 33.50
C LEU A 113 17.07 -52.81 34.39
N PRO A 114 15.82 -52.70 33.86
CA PRO A 114 14.63 -52.92 34.67
C PRO A 114 14.55 -54.33 35.26
N ASN A 115 14.96 -55.35 34.48
CA ASN A 115 14.95 -56.74 34.93
C ASN A 115 15.96 -56.98 36.06
N GLN A 116 17.15 -56.38 35.96
CA GLN A 116 18.14 -56.42 37.03
C GLN A 116 17.62 -55.72 38.29
N ALA A 117 17.04 -54.51 38.16
CA ALA A 117 16.49 -53.78 39.30
C ALA A 117 15.39 -54.58 40.00
N LEU A 118 14.44 -55.13 39.24
CA LEU A 118 13.38 -56.00 39.77
C LEU A 118 13.96 -57.26 40.43
N GLY A 119 14.94 -57.91 39.81
CA GLY A 119 15.62 -59.08 40.37
C GLY A 119 16.28 -58.78 41.73
N LEU A 120 16.98 -57.65 41.84
CA LEU A 120 17.60 -57.21 43.09
C LEU A 120 16.57 -56.87 44.18
N THR A 121 15.47 -56.22 43.80
CA THR A 121 14.35 -55.94 44.70
C THR A 121 13.72 -57.25 45.21
N LEU A 122 13.48 -58.22 44.32
CA LEU A 122 12.98 -59.55 44.70
C LEU A 122 13.92 -60.26 45.67
N CYS A 123 15.23 -60.25 45.40
CA CYS A 123 16.24 -60.82 46.30
C CYS A 123 16.23 -60.13 47.67
N SER A 124 16.08 -58.80 47.71
CA SER A 124 15.96 -58.06 48.96
C SER A 124 14.74 -58.48 49.77
N PHE A 125 13.59 -58.69 49.11
CA PHE A 125 12.39 -59.20 49.77
C PHE A 125 12.55 -60.65 50.26
N ILE A 126 13.13 -61.54 49.45
CA ILE A 126 13.39 -62.94 49.82
C ILE A 126 14.31 -63.00 51.05
N SER A 127 15.35 -62.16 51.09
CA SER A 127 16.25 -62.05 52.22
C SER A 127 15.54 -61.52 53.47
N ALA A 128 14.68 -60.50 53.32
CA ALA A 128 13.84 -59.99 54.43
C ALA A 128 12.81 -61.02 54.94
N LEU A 129 12.44 -62.00 54.12
CA LEU A 129 11.61 -63.14 54.50
C LEU A 129 12.40 -64.24 55.24
N GLY A 130 13.70 -64.06 55.48
CA GLY A 130 14.53 -64.94 56.29
C GLY A 130 15.28 -66.02 55.50
N VAL A 131 15.29 -65.96 54.17
CA VAL A 131 16.11 -66.86 53.35
C VAL A 131 17.51 -66.28 53.16
N ASP A 132 18.53 -67.03 53.57
CA ASP A 132 19.92 -66.67 53.26
C ASP A 132 20.25 -67.01 51.80
N ILE A 133 20.14 -65.99 50.94
CA ILE A 133 20.41 -66.10 49.51
C ILE A 133 21.88 -66.40 49.24
N ILE A 134 22.81 -65.90 50.06
CA ILE A 134 24.25 -66.11 49.84
C ILE A 134 24.57 -67.60 50.03
N ALA A 135 24.09 -68.18 51.14
CA ALA A 135 24.23 -69.62 51.39
C ALA A 135 23.55 -70.48 50.31
N GLN A 136 22.40 -70.05 49.75
CA GLN A 136 21.76 -70.77 48.64
C GLN A 136 22.58 -70.72 47.35
N VAL A 137 23.24 -69.59 47.07
CA VAL A 137 24.11 -69.44 45.92
C VAL A 137 25.37 -70.30 46.07
N GLU A 138 26.02 -70.27 47.23
CA GLU A 138 27.22 -71.06 47.52
C GLU A 138 26.94 -72.57 47.50
N ALA A 139 25.77 -73.01 47.98
CA ALA A 139 25.39 -74.42 47.95
C ALA A 139 25.17 -74.96 46.53
N LYS A 140 24.71 -74.13 45.58
CA LYS A 140 24.53 -74.51 44.16
C LYS A 140 25.79 -74.29 43.31
N ASP A 141 26.81 -73.59 43.81
CA ASP A 141 28.07 -73.35 43.10
C ASP A 141 28.91 -74.63 42.86
N PHE A 142 28.58 -75.75 43.54
CA PHE A 142 29.22 -77.06 43.36
C PHE A 142 28.50 -77.98 42.34
N GLY A 143 27.41 -77.53 41.71
CA GLY A 143 26.60 -78.32 40.76
C GLY A 143 26.85 -78.01 39.28
N ALA A 144 26.40 -78.90 38.37
CA ALA A 144 26.58 -78.78 36.92
C ALA A 144 25.86 -77.58 36.26
N GLU A 145 24.90 -76.97 36.97
CA GLU A 145 24.30 -75.69 36.58
C GLU A 145 24.63 -74.62 37.63
N SER A 146 25.65 -73.79 37.38
CA SER A 146 26.03 -72.64 38.23
C SER A 146 25.01 -71.48 38.10
N LYS A 147 23.71 -71.77 38.28
CA LYS A 147 22.62 -70.80 38.25
C LYS A 147 21.64 -71.09 39.39
N VAL A 148 21.28 -70.05 40.14
CA VAL A 148 20.23 -70.14 41.16
C VAL A 148 18.97 -69.50 40.63
N SER A 149 17.88 -70.25 40.59
CA SER A 149 16.62 -69.72 40.08
C SER A 149 15.91 -68.84 41.09
N VAL A 150 15.47 -67.65 40.67
CA VAL A 150 14.60 -66.78 41.49
C VAL A 150 13.32 -67.53 41.89
N ASP A 151 12.75 -68.34 41.01
CA ASP A 151 11.52 -69.08 41.32
C ASP A 151 11.73 -70.11 42.43
N ASP A 152 12.87 -70.80 42.43
CA ASP A 152 13.25 -71.74 43.50
C ASP A 152 13.44 -71.00 44.83
N LEU A 153 14.10 -69.84 44.80
CA LEU A 153 14.30 -69.00 45.99
C LEU A 153 12.97 -68.48 46.55
N CYS A 154 12.05 -68.05 45.69
CA CYS A 154 10.70 -67.64 46.06
C CYS A 154 9.92 -68.80 46.71
N LYS A 155 9.94 -70.00 46.12
CA LYS A 155 9.30 -71.19 46.68
C LYS A 155 9.87 -71.53 48.06
N LYS A 156 11.20 -71.53 48.19
CA LYS A 156 11.88 -71.80 49.46
C LYS A 156 11.55 -70.76 50.53
N ALA A 157 11.42 -69.48 50.16
CA ALA A 157 10.98 -68.44 51.07
C ALA A 157 9.56 -68.69 51.58
N VAL A 158 8.64 -69.06 50.69
CA VAL A 158 7.27 -69.41 51.07
C VAL A 158 7.23 -70.62 52.00
N GLU A 159 7.89 -71.71 51.63
CA GLU A 159 7.96 -72.95 52.42
C GLU A 159 8.55 -72.72 53.81
N HIS A 160 9.68 -72.01 53.89
CA HIS A 160 10.33 -71.66 55.16
C HIS A 160 9.38 -70.90 56.09
N ASN A 161 8.66 -69.89 55.57
CA ASN A 161 7.77 -69.08 56.40
C ASN A 161 6.49 -69.83 56.82
N ILE A 162 6.06 -70.83 56.05
CA ILE A 162 4.99 -71.76 56.47
C ILE A 162 5.49 -72.70 57.57
N GLN A 163 6.69 -73.28 57.40
CA GLN A 163 7.30 -74.20 58.37
C GLN A 163 7.58 -73.54 59.73
N VAL A 164 8.05 -72.28 59.72
CA VAL A 164 8.29 -71.48 60.94
C VAL A 164 6.99 -70.92 61.53
N GLY A 165 5.82 -71.18 60.90
CA GLY A 165 4.52 -70.76 61.39
C GLY A 165 4.23 -69.27 61.27
N LYS A 166 5.07 -68.51 60.52
CA LYS A 166 4.89 -67.07 60.29
C LYS A 166 3.64 -66.80 59.44
N PHE A 167 3.31 -67.70 58.52
CA PHE A 167 2.08 -67.67 57.72
C PHE A 167 1.40 -69.04 57.71
N SER A 168 0.06 -69.08 57.61
CA SER A 168 -0.69 -70.33 57.43
C SER A 168 -0.86 -70.68 55.95
N GLN A 169 -0.99 -71.98 55.64
CA GLN A 169 -1.24 -72.45 54.28
C GLN A 169 -2.52 -71.82 53.67
N LEU A 170 -3.56 -71.60 54.49
CA LEU A 170 -4.80 -70.96 54.05
C LEU A 170 -4.57 -69.51 53.59
N VAL A 171 -3.76 -68.75 54.33
CA VAL A 171 -3.40 -67.36 53.97
C VAL A 171 -2.61 -67.35 52.65
N MET A 172 -1.67 -68.28 52.49
CA MET A 172 -0.88 -68.40 51.24
C MET A 172 -1.74 -68.77 50.03
N ASN A 173 -2.68 -69.70 50.18
CA ASN A 173 -3.61 -70.07 49.12
C ASN A 173 -4.50 -68.89 48.72
N ARG A 174 -5.03 -68.14 49.70
CA ARG A 174 -5.82 -66.91 49.45
C ARG A 174 -5.00 -65.83 48.75
N ALA A 175 -3.75 -65.60 49.19
CA ALA A 175 -2.85 -64.64 48.56
C ALA A 175 -2.53 -65.01 47.11
N THR A 176 -2.31 -66.30 46.83
CA THR A 176 -2.04 -66.80 45.47
C THR A 176 -3.24 -66.58 44.54
N VAL A 177 -4.46 -66.91 44.99
CA VAL A 177 -5.69 -66.66 44.23
C VAL A 177 -5.89 -65.16 43.99
N LEU A 178 -5.65 -64.33 45.02
CA LEU A 178 -5.76 -62.87 44.89
C LEU A 178 -4.75 -62.32 43.88
N ALA A 179 -3.49 -62.77 43.93
CA ALA A 179 -2.45 -62.34 43.00
C ALA A 179 -2.78 -62.74 41.55
N SER A 180 -3.26 -63.98 41.33
CA SER A 180 -3.68 -64.45 40.00
C SER A 180 -4.90 -63.72 39.45
N SER A 181 -5.90 -63.46 40.30
CA SER A 181 -7.07 -62.65 39.96
C SER A 181 -6.68 -61.21 39.60
N TYR A 182 -5.79 -60.62 40.41
CA TYR A 182 -5.25 -59.28 40.17
C TYR A 182 -4.47 -59.20 38.85
N ASP A 183 -3.55 -60.14 38.57
CA ASP A 183 -2.81 -60.20 37.31
C ASP A 183 -3.75 -60.29 36.10
N THR A 184 -4.78 -61.14 36.19
CA THR A 184 -5.79 -61.28 35.13
C THR A 184 -6.58 -59.99 34.92
N ALA A 185 -7.05 -59.36 36.00
CA ALA A 185 -7.79 -58.10 35.95
C ALA A 185 -6.92 -56.97 35.40
N TRP A 186 -5.66 -56.89 35.84
CA TRP A 186 -4.69 -55.92 35.38
C TRP A 186 -4.38 -56.07 33.89
N LYS A 187 -4.15 -57.30 33.39
CA LYS A 187 -3.94 -57.57 31.96
C LYS A 187 -5.12 -57.15 31.10
N LYS A 188 -6.35 -57.45 31.55
CA LYS A 188 -7.57 -57.01 30.84
C LYS A 188 -7.68 -55.48 30.83
N HIS A 189 -7.43 -54.84 31.97
CA HIS A 189 -7.47 -53.39 32.08
C HIS A 189 -6.37 -52.71 31.24
N ASP A 190 -5.16 -53.26 31.20
CA ASP A 190 -4.06 -52.81 30.35
C ASP A 190 -4.41 -52.91 28.86
N LEU A 191 -5.01 -54.03 28.44
CA LEU A 191 -5.47 -54.21 27.08
C LEU A 191 -6.54 -53.16 26.71
N VAL A 192 -7.53 -52.94 27.57
CA VAL A 192 -8.56 -51.91 27.36
C VAL A 192 -7.91 -50.53 27.18
N ARG A 193 -7.00 -50.15 28.08
CA ARG A 193 -6.31 -48.85 27.99
C ARG A 193 -5.54 -48.67 26.68
N ARG A 194 -4.85 -49.72 26.21
CA ARG A 194 -4.15 -49.71 24.92
C ARG A 194 -5.10 -49.58 23.74
N LEU A 195 -6.21 -50.33 23.76
CA LEU A 195 -7.24 -50.26 22.73
C LEU A 195 -7.91 -48.88 22.69
N GLU A 196 -8.23 -48.29 23.84
CA GLU A 196 -8.78 -46.92 23.92
C GLU A 196 -7.82 -45.89 23.32
N THR A 197 -6.53 -45.99 23.65
CA THR A 197 -5.48 -45.14 23.06
C THR A 197 -5.39 -45.32 21.54
N SER A 198 -5.47 -46.57 21.05
CA SER A 198 -5.46 -46.88 19.62
C SER A 198 -6.71 -46.35 18.91
N ILE A 199 -7.89 -46.47 19.54
CA ILE A 199 -9.16 -45.94 19.02
C ILE A 199 -9.10 -44.43 18.93
N SER A 200 -8.60 -43.75 19.98
CA SER A 200 -8.40 -42.31 19.99
C SER A 200 -7.50 -41.87 18.84
N SER A 201 -6.35 -42.54 18.67
CA SER A 201 -5.40 -42.27 17.59
C SER A 201 -6.05 -42.45 16.20
N CYS A 202 -6.79 -43.54 16.00
CA CYS A 202 -7.50 -43.80 14.75
C CYS A 202 -8.58 -42.74 14.46
N LYS A 203 -9.32 -42.28 15.48
CA LYS A 203 -10.30 -41.18 15.34
C LYS A 203 -9.64 -39.88 14.89
N THR A 204 -8.50 -39.52 15.49
CA THR A 204 -7.74 -38.33 15.07
C THR A 204 -7.22 -38.47 13.64
N SER A 205 -6.72 -39.65 13.28
CA SER A 205 -6.27 -39.95 11.92
C SER A 205 -7.41 -39.82 10.89
N LEU A 206 -8.57 -40.41 11.20
CA LEU A 206 -9.77 -40.33 10.37
C LEU A 206 -10.22 -38.87 10.18
N GLN A 207 -10.27 -38.09 11.26
CA GLN A 207 -10.64 -36.68 11.20
C GLN A 207 -9.68 -35.89 10.29
N ARG A 208 -8.37 -36.14 10.40
CA ARG A 208 -7.36 -35.50 9.56
C ARG A 208 -7.55 -35.85 8.08
N VAL A 209 -7.77 -37.13 7.77
CA VAL A 209 -8.02 -37.59 6.39
C VAL A 209 -9.31 -37.01 5.84
N GLN A 210 -10.38 -36.94 6.64
CA GLN A 210 -11.64 -36.29 6.26
C GLN A 210 -11.44 -34.80 5.91
N LEU A 211 -10.64 -34.08 6.69
CA LEU A 211 -10.28 -32.68 6.38
C LEU A 211 -9.49 -32.56 5.08
N HIS A 212 -8.54 -33.47 4.81
CA HIS A 212 -7.81 -33.49 3.55
C HIS A 212 -8.72 -33.78 2.35
N ILE A 213 -9.67 -34.70 2.50
CA ILE A 213 -10.68 -34.99 1.48
C ILE A 213 -11.55 -33.75 1.24
N ALA A 214 -12.04 -33.10 2.30
CA ALA A 214 -12.86 -31.89 2.18
C ALA A 214 -12.10 -30.75 1.49
N MET A 215 -10.83 -30.54 1.84
CA MET A 215 -9.95 -29.56 1.19
C MET A 215 -9.85 -29.82 -0.32
N PHE A 216 -9.58 -31.07 -0.72
CA PHE A 216 -9.51 -31.45 -2.12
C PHE A 216 -10.85 -31.24 -2.83
N GLN A 217 -11.95 -31.66 -2.19
CA GLN A 217 -13.29 -31.50 -2.72
C GLN A 217 -13.67 -30.03 -2.95
N TRP A 218 -13.33 -29.12 -2.03
CA TRP A 218 -13.59 -27.68 -2.20
C TRP A 218 -12.71 -27.02 -3.25
N GLN A 219 -11.44 -27.43 -3.34
CA GLN A 219 -10.52 -26.90 -4.34
C GLN A 219 -10.96 -27.25 -5.77
N HIS A 220 -11.62 -28.39 -5.95
CA HIS A 220 -12.02 -28.92 -7.25
C HIS A 220 -13.54 -29.04 -7.41
N GLU A 221 -14.32 -28.31 -6.59
CA GLU A 221 -15.78 -28.42 -6.53
C GLU A 221 -16.44 -28.25 -7.91
N ASP A 222 -16.04 -27.23 -8.68
CA ASP A 222 -16.56 -26.97 -10.03
C ASP A 222 -16.30 -28.11 -11.02
N LEU A 223 -15.18 -28.83 -10.87
CA LEU A 223 -14.83 -29.96 -11.74
C LEU A 223 -15.55 -31.23 -11.32
N LEU A 224 -15.72 -31.43 -10.01
CA LEU A 224 -16.37 -32.61 -9.43
C LEU A 224 -17.89 -32.59 -9.63
N ILE A 225 -18.51 -31.41 -9.60
CA ILE A 225 -19.96 -31.23 -9.82
C ILE A 225 -20.32 -31.48 -11.30
N ASN A 226 -19.47 -31.06 -12.24
CA ASN A 226 -19.72 -31.19 -13.68
C ASN A 226 -19.46 -32.60 -14.25
N ARG A 227 -19.21 -33.60 -13.39
CA ARG A 227 -18.92 -34.98 -13.80
C ARG A 227 -20.23 -35.76 -14.02
N PRO A 228 -20.29 -36.71 -14.99
CA PRO A 228 -21.49 -37.54 -15.22
C PRO A 228 -21.99 -38.30 -13.98
N GLN A 229 -21.06 -38.68 -13.08
CA GLN A 229 -21.35 -39.10 -11.72
C GLN A 229 -20.87 -38.01 -10.78
N ALA A 230 -21.77 -37.07 -10.46
CA ALA A 230 -21.47 -35.98 -9.55
C ALA A 230 -21.07 -36.55 -8.18
N MET A 231 -19.86 -36.22 -7.73
CA MET A 231 -19.47 -36.50 -6.36
C MET A 231 -19.99 -35.38 -5.47
N SER A 232 -20.81 -35.70 -4.46
CA SER A 232 -21.31 -34.67 -3.54
C SER A 232 -20.17 -34.19 -2.64
N VAL A 233 -19.89 -32.90 -2.71
CA VAL A 233 -19.03 -32.20 -1.75
C VAL A 233 -19.89 -31.82 -0.54
N THR A 234 -19.61 -32.38 0.63
CA THR A 234 -20.44 -32.19 1.83
C THR A 234 -19.58 -31.75 3.02
N PRO A 235 -19.82 -30.56 3.60
CA PRO A 235 -20.74 -29.51 3.11
C PRO A 235 -20.20 -28.81 1.85
N PRO A 236 -21.09 -28.34 0.96
CA PRO A 236 -20.69 -27.54 -0.20
C PRO A 236 -20.17 -26.17 0.24
N ARG A 237 -19.23 -25.58 -0.52
CA ARG A 237 -18.59 -24.32 -0.17
C ARG A 237 -19.60 -23.18 -0.02
N SER A 238 -20.58 -23.14 -0.91
CA SER A 238 -21.67 -22.16 -0.88
C SER A 238 -22.48 -22.19 0.42
N ALA A 239 -22.73 -23.37 1.00
CA ALA A 239 -23.45 -23.52 2.26
C ALA A 239 -22.63 -22.96 3.44
N ILE A 240 -21.31 -23.17 3.43
CA ILE A 240 -20.42 -22.63 4.46
C ILE A 240 -20.31 -21.12 4.36
N LEU A 241 -20.09 -20.58 3.17
CA LEU A 241 -20.06 -19.13 2.96
C LEU A 241 -21.38 -18.50 3.40
N THR A 242 -22.51 -19.13 3.12
CA THR A 242 -23.84 -18.67 3.58
C THR A 242 -23.96 -18.73 5.10
N SER A 243 -23.52 -19.82 5.74
CA SER A 243 -23.51 -19.96 7.19
C SER A 243 -22.62 -18.90 7.86
N MET A 244 -21.45 -18.65 7.27
CA MET A 244 -20.49 -17.66 7.74
C MET A 244 -21.05 -16.24 7.62
N LYS A 245 -21.68 -15.89 6.49
CA LYS A 245 -22.42 -14.62 6.33
C LYS A 245 -23.49 -14.45 7.41
N LYS A 246 -24.28 -15.49 7.69
CA LYS A 246 -25.31 -15.46 8.74
C LYS A 246 -24.71 -15.23 10.13
N LYS A 247 -23.63 -15.95 10.47
CA LYS A 247 -22.93 -15.78 11.76
C LYS A 247 -22.29 -14.40 11.91
N LEU A 248 -21.74 -13.86 10.84
CA LEU A 248 -21.15 -12.52 10.83
C LEU A 248 -22.21 -11.45 11.06
N HIS A 249 -23.38 -11.58 10.42
CA HIS A 249 -24.51 -10.69 10.68
C HIS A 249 -24.98 -10.75 12.14
N ALA A 250 -25.10 -11.97 12.70
CA ALA A 250 -25.45 -12.14 14.11
C ALA A 250 -24.41 -11.54 15.06
N LEU A 251 -23.11 -11.69 14.77
CA LEU A 251 -22.03 -11.08 15.55
C LEU A 251 -22.13 -9.56 15.55
N SER A 252 -22.35 -8.96 14.38
CA SER A 252 -22.53 -7.50 14.25
C SER A 252 -23.75 -6.98 15.03
N GLN A 253 -24.85 -7.73 15.06
CA GLN A 253 -26.02 -7.40 15.88
C GLN A 253 -25.71 -7.46 17.38
N ILE A 254 -24.95 -8.48 17.83
CA ILE A 254 -24.52 -8.60 19.22
C ILE A 254 -23.58 -7.44 19.61
N GLU A 255 -22.62 -7.08 18.76
CA GLU A 255 -21.75 -5.92 19.01
C GLU A 255 -22.54 -4.63 19.17
N THR A 256 -23.52 -4.40 18.28
CA THR A 256 -24.42 -3.25 18.39
C THR A 256 -25.19 -3.26 19.71
N SER A 257 -25.74 -4.42 20.10
CA SER A 257 -26.44 -4.58 21.37
C SER A 257 -25.54 -4.34 22.57
N ILE A 258 -24.30 -4.82 22.56
CA ILE A 258 -23.32 -4.57 23.63
C ILE A 258 -23.06 -3.08 23.76
N GLY A 259 -22.88 -2.36 22.64
CA GLY A 259 -22.70 -0.90 22.63
C GLY A 259 -23.84 -0.18 23.36
N THR A 260 -25.11 -0.53 23.05
CA THR A 260 -26.27 0.08 23.74
C THR A 260 -26.31 -0.20 25.24
N VAL A 261 -25.83 -1.37 25.68
CA VAL A 261 -25.77 -1.73 27.11
C VAL A 261 -24.62 -0.97 27.79
N GLN A 262 -23.49 -0.79 27.11
CA GLN A 262 -22.37 0.00 27.63
C GLN A 262 -22.75 1.45 27.88
N GLU A 263 -23.51 2.07 26.98
CA GLU A 263 -24.00 3.45 27.17
C GLU A 263 -24.89 3.58 28.41
N LYS A 264 -25.81 2.62 28.60
CA LYS A 264 -26.67 2.57 29.80
C LYS A 264 -25.87 2.35 31.08
N LEU A 265 -24.88 1.45 31.04
CA LEU A 265 -24.00 1.20 32.18
C LEU A 265 -23.15 2.42 32.52
N ALA A 266 -22.59 3.11 31.53
CA ALA A 266 -21.79 4.31 31.75
C ALA A 266 -22.57 5.41 32.49
N ALA A 267 -23.85 5.60 32.17
CA ALA A 267 -24.72 6.55 32.86
C ALA A 267 -24.97 6.15 34.34
N LEU A 268 -25.19 4.86 34.60
CA LEU A 268 -25.37 4.34 35.96
C LEU A 268 -24.07 4.41 36.79
N GLU A 269 -22.94 4.05 36.18
CA GLU A 269 -21.61 4.12 36.76
C GLU A 269 -21.29 5.56 37.20
N ALA A 270 -21.51 6.55 36.34
CA ALA A 270 -21.29 7.97 36.66
C ALA A 270 -22.18 8.44 37.82
N SER A 271 -23.44 8.01 37.86
CA SER A 271 -24.38 8.34 38.95
C SER A 271 -23.94 7.76 40.30
N ILE A 272 -23.49 6.49 40.32
CA ILE A 272 -23.00 5.83 41.54
C ILE A 272 -21.68 6.46 41.99
N GLU A 273 -20.75 6.70 41.07
CA GLU A 273 -19.46 7.34 41.33
C GLU A 273 -19.65 8.73 41.97
N GLN A 274 -20.56 9.56 41.44
CA GLN A 274 -20.88 10.86 42.01
C GLN A 274 -21.43 10.75 43.43
N ARG A 275 -22.34 9.81 43.69
CA ARG A 275 -22.90 9.58 45.03
C ARG A 275 -21.83 9.11 46.02
N LEU A 276 -20.94 8.22 45.60
CA LEU A 276 -19.82 7.74 46.42
C LEU A 276 -18.83 8.87 46.72
N LYS A 277 -18.55 9.76 45.75
CA LYS A 277 -17.70 10.95 45.96
C LYS A 277 -18.31 11.91 46.98
N TRP A 278 -19.61 12.19 46.89
CA TRP A 278 -20.31 13.01 47.88
C TRP A 278 -20.32 12.39 49.28
N ALA A 279 -20.63 11.09 49.37
CA ALA A 279 -20.62 10.37 50.65
C ALA A 279 -19.20 10.29 51.24
N GLY A 280 -18.18 10.09 50.41
CA GLY A 280 -16.77 10.05 50.81
C GLY A 280 -16.26 11.38 51.37
N GLY A 281 -16.79 12.51 50.90
CA GLY A 281 -16.51 13.83 51.47
C GLY A 281 -17.00 13.98 52.92
N ALA A 282 -18.10 13.31 53.28
CA ALA A 282 -18.65 13.29 54.64
C ALA A 282 -18.10 12.13 55.50
N ASN A 283 -17.73 11.01 54.87
CA ASN A 283 -17.18 9.83 55.52
C ASN A 283 -15.95 9.28 54.77
N PRO A 284 -14.74 9.63 55.21
CA PRO A 284 -13.49 9.17 54.58
C PRO A 284 -13.32 7.65 54.51
N ALA A 285 -14.01 6.87 55.36
CA ALA A 285 -13.93 5.40 55.33
C ALA A 285 -14.51 4.78 54.04
N LEU A 286 -15.22 5.56 53.22
CA LEU A 286 -15.75 5.13 51.92
C LEU A 286 -14.75 5.29 50.76
N ALA A 287 -13.59 5.93 50.98
CA ALA A 287 -12.58 6.10 49.93
C ALA A 287 -12.07 4.77 49.33
N PRO A 288 -11.80 3.70 50.11
CA PRO A 288 -11.44 2.39 49.54
C PRO A 288 -12.57 1.79 48.68
N VAL A 289 -13.83 1.99 49.06
CA VAL A 289 -14.99 1.48 48.32
C VAL A 289 -15.14 2.19 46.96
N LEU A 290 -14.88 3.51 46.92
CA LEU A 290 -14.84 4.27 45.67
C LEU A 290 -13.70 3.79 44.77
N GLN A 291 -12.51 3.58 45.35
CA GLN A 291 -11.35 3.08 44.60
C GLN A 291 -11.60 1.68 44.01
N ASP A 292 -12.17 0.76 44.80
CA ASP A 292 -12.52 -0.59 44.34
C ASP A 292 -13.60 -0.54 43.24
N PHE A 293 -14.57 0.37 43.35
CA PHE A 293 -15.60 0.59 42.34
C PHE A 293 -15.01 1.09 41.02
N GLU A 294 -14.17 2.13 41.06
CA GLU A 294 -13.48 2.67 39.88
C GLU A 294 -12.55 1.62 39.23
N ALA A 295 -11.81 0.86 40.04
CA ALA A 295 -10.96 -0.23 39.57
C ALA A 295 -11.77 -1.33 38.87
N THR A 296 -12.90 -1.74 39.46
CA THR A 296 -13.80 -2.77 38.88
C THR A 296 -14.40 -2.30 37.56
N ILE A 297 -14.82 -1.02 37.45
CA ILE A 297 -15.31 -0.45 36.20
C ILE A 297 -14.21 -0.46 35.14
N ALA A 298 -13.00 -0.03 35.50
CA ALA A 298 -11.87 0.01 34.57
C ALA A 298 -11.52 -1.39 34.05
N GLU A 299 -11.53 -2.42 34.92
CA GLU A 299 -11.31 -3.81 34.53
C GLU A 299 -12.38 -4.31 33.56
N ARG A 300 -13.67 -4.07 33.86
CA ARG A 300 -14.79 -4.46 33.00
C ARG A 300 -14.75 -3.77 31.65
N ARG A 301 -14.47 -2.46 31.61
CA ARG A 301 -14.31 -1.71 30.35
C ARG A 301 -13.16 -2.25 29.51
N ASN A 302 -12.04 -2.59 30.13
CA ASN A 302 -10.90 -3.22 29.45
C ASN A 302 -11.25 -4.61 28.90
N LEU A 303 -12.03 -5.42 29.63
CA LEU A 303 -12.50 -6.72 29.14
C LEU A 303 -13.36 -6.56 27.88
N VAL A 304 -14.36 -5.67 27.92
CA VAL A 304 -15.24 -5.44 26.77
C VAL A 304 -14.46 -4.88 25.58
N LEU A 305 -13.51 -3.97 25.81
CA LEU A 305 -12.64 -3.45 24.76
C LEU A 305 -11.83 -4.58 24.09
N LYS A 306 -11.24 -5.50 24.88
CA LYS A 306 -10.50 -6.66 24.36
C LYS A 306 -11.40 -7.60 23.56
N GLU A 307 -12.63 -7.85 24.02
CA GLU A 307 -13.58 -8.67 23.26
C GLU A 307 -14.06 -8.00 21.97
N SER A 308 -14.31 -6.69 21.99
CA SER A 308 -14.65 -5.94 20.77
C SER A 308 -13.50 -5.94 19.77
N GLN A 309 -12.24 -5.83 20.21
CA GLN A 309 -11.09 -5.96 19.33
C GLN A 309 -11.02 -7.36 18.70
N ARG A 310 -11.25 -8.42 19.48
CA ARG A 310 -11.30 -9.80 18.96
C ARG A 310 -12.44 -9.99 17.96
N ALA A 311 -13.64 -9.48 18.28
CA ALA A 311 -14.80 -9.56 17.40
C ALA A 311 -14.52 -8.83 16.07
N ASN A 312 -13.94 -7.63 16.11
CA ASN A 312 -13.52 -6.89 14.91
C ASN A 312 -12.51 -7.66 14.06
N GLN A 313 -11.50 -8.29 14.68
CA GLN A 313 -10.53 -9.13 13.95
C GLN A 313 -11.20 -10.33 13.28
N VAL A 314 -12.11 -11.01 13.98
CA VAL A 314 -12.89 -12.13 13.43
C VAL A 314 -13.78 -11.65 12.29
N THR A 315 -14.51 -10.55 12.46
CA THR A 315 -15.38 -9.95 11.43
C THR A 315 -14.57 -9.58 10.18
N PHE A 316 -13.41 -8.94 10.35
CA PHE A 316 -12.54 -8.57 9.25
C PHE A 316 -12.02 -9.80 8.50
N LEU A 317 -11.47 -10.78 9.22
CA LEU A 317 -10.97 -12.02 8.61
C LEU A 317 -12.09 -12.76 7.88
N CYS A 318 -13.27 -12.86 8.50
CA CYS A 318 -14.40 -13.54 7.90
C CYS A 318 -14.90 -12.82 6.65
N SER A 319 -14.95 -11.48 6.66
CA SER A 319 -15.35 -10.68 5.50
C SER A 319 -14.38 -10.85 4.35
N ASN A 320 -13.06 -10.85 4.61
CA ASN A 320 -12.05 -11.09 3.59
C ASN A 320 -12.16 -12.49 2.98
N ILE A 321 -12.32 -13.52 3.81
CA ILE A 321 -12.54 -14.89 3.34
C ILE A 321 -13.77 -14.91 2.43
N ILE A 322 -14.91 -14.38 2.88
CA ILE A 322 -16.15 -14.35 2.09
C ILE A 322 -15.93 -13.62 0.75
N HIS A 323 -15.23 -12.49 0.75
CA HIS A 323 -14.96 -11.72 -0.45
C HIS A 323 -14.10 -12.51 -1.46
N PHE A 324 -12.93 -13.00 -1.05
CA PHE A 324 -12.05 -13.77 -1.94
C PHE A 324 -12.73 -15.05 -2.45
N GLU A 325 -13.43 -15.74 -1.57
CA GLU A 325 -14.10 -16.99 -1.89
C GLU A 325 -15.30 -16.76 -2.83
N SER A 326 -16.00 -15.63 -2.72
CA SER A 326 -17.12 -15.27 -3.60
C SER A 326 -16.69 -15.03 -5.05
N LEU A 327 -15.47 -14.51 -5.26
CA LEU A 327 -14.87 -14.31 -6.58
C LEU A 327 -14.32 -15.62 -7.16
N ARG A 328 -13.82 -16.52 -6.31
CA ARG A 328 -13.23 -17.80 -6.73
C ARG A 328 -14.26 -18.88 -7.02
N THR A 329 -15.40 -18.83 -6.33
CA THR A 329 -16.52 -19.74 -6.57
C THR A 329 -17.29 -19.25 -7.79
N ARG A 330 -17.72 -20.15 -8.69
CA ARG A 330 -18.56 -19.82 -9.86
C ARG A 330 -19.99 -19.43 -9.46
N THR A 331 -20.11 -18.40 -8.63
CA THR A 331 -21.38 -17.78 -8.28
C THR A 331 -21.98 -17.11 -9.53
N ALA A 332 -23.30 -16.92 -9.55
CA ALA A 332 -23.95 -16.21 -10.64
C ALA A 332 -23.38 -14.78 -10.82
N GLU A 333 -22.99 -14.13 -9.72
CA GLU A 333 -22.35 -12.81 -9.72
C GLU A 333 -20.95 -12.85 -10.37
N ALA A 334 -20.09 -13.79 -9.98
CA ALA A 334 -18.77 -13.95 -10.58
C ALA A 334 -18.86 -14.28 -12.09
N LEU A 335 -19.76 -15.20 -12.47
CA LEU A 335 -20.00 -15.54 -13.88
C LEU A 335 -20.54 -14.34 -14.69
N SER A 336 -21.38 -13.51 -14.07
CA SER A 336 -21.89 -12.27 -14.69
C SER A 336 -20.76 -11.25 -14.91
N LEU A 337 -19.87 -11.07 -13.93
CA LEU A 337 -18.69 -10.21 -14.05
C LEU A 337 -17.73 -10.70 -15.14
N ASP A 338 -17.46 -12.00 -15.19
CA ASP A 338 -16.63 -12.61 -16.23
C ASP A 338 -17.24 -12.38 -17.62
N ALA A 339 -18.56 -12.57 -17.76
CA ALA A 339 -19.27 -12.32 -19.03
C ALA A 339 -19.22 -10.85 -19.43
N ALA A 340 -19.39 -9.92 -18.49
CA ALA A 340 -19.30 -8.48 -18.75
C ALA A 340 -17.89 -8.06 -19.18
N LEU A 341 -16.85 -8.62 -18.54
CA LEU A 341 -15.46 -8.38 -18.93
C LEU A 341 -15.19 -8.92 -20.34
N PHE A 342 -15.68 -10.11 -20.66
CA PHE A 342 -15.51 -10.70 -21.99
C PHE A 342 -16.17 -9.85 -23.08
N GLU A 343 -17.38 -9.34 -22.82
CA GLU A 343 -18.09 -8.45 -23.74
C GLU A 343 -17.35 -7.11 -23.93
N LEU A 344 -16.74 -6.56 -22.86
CA LEU A 344 -15.90 -5.37 -22.96
C LEU A 344 -14.67 -5.61 -23.84
N ILE A 345 -13.95 -6.72 -23.63
CA ILE A 345 -12.78 -7.10 -24.44
C ILE A 345 -13.18 -7.22 -25.91
N LYS A 346 -14.32 -7.85 -26.19
CA LYS A 346 -14.86 -7.98 -27.54
C LYS A 346 -15.16 -6.62 -28.17
N ARG A 347 -15.75 -5.68 -27.43
CA ARG A 347 -15.95 -4.30 -27.90
C ARG A 347 -14.64 -3.57 -28.16
N CYS A 348 -13.65 -3.70 -27.29
CA CYS A 348 -12.31 -3.13 -27.51
C CYS A 348 -11.68 -3.68 -28.80
N GLN A 349 -11.77 -4.99 -29.01
CA GLN A 349 -11.30 -5.63 -30.25
C GLN A 349 -12.03 -5.06 -31.48
N GLN A 350 -13.35 -4.87 -31.40
CA GLN A 350 -14.13 -4.25 -32.47
C GLN A 350 -13.71 -2.80 -32.72
N MET A 351 -13.49 -2.00 -31.67
CA MET A 351 -13.02 -0.61 -31.81
C MET A 351 -11.63 -0.54 -32.45
N CYS A 352 -10.69 -1.40 -32.04
CA CYS A 352 -9.38 -1.49 -32.68
C CYS A 352 -9.51 -1.87 -34.16
N SER A 353 -10.44 -2.78 -34.48
CA SER A 353 -10.74 -3.16 -35.87
C SER A 353 -11.31 -1.99 -36.66
N PHE A 354 -12.26 -1.23 -36.10
CA PHE A 354 -12.79 -0.02 -36.75
C PHE A 354 -11.73 1.07 -36.93
N ALA A 355 -10.90 1.33 -35.93
CA ALA A 355 -9.80 2.28 -36.04
C ALA A 355 -8.79 1.87 -37.14
N SER A 356 -8.57 0.56 -37.33
CA SER A 356 -7.73 0.06 -38.42
C SER A 356 -8.38 0.18 -39.81
N GLN A 357 -9.71 0.10 -39.88
CA GLN A 357 -10.49 0.20 -41.12
C GLN A 357 -10.74 1.65 -41.55
N PHE A 358 -10.86 2.58 -40.61
CA PHE A 358 -11.12 4.00 -40.85
C PHE A 358 -9.92 4.83 -40.40
N ASN A 359 -8.86 4.86 -41.22
CA ASN A 359 -7.65 5.66 -40.99
C ASN A 359 -7.63 6.98 -41.78
N SER A 360 -8.76 7.35 -42.41
CA SER A 360 -8.90 8.60 -43.16
C SER A 360 -8.97 9.78 -42.18
N SER A 361 -8.03 10.72 -42.30
CA SER A 361 -8.03 11.98 -41.57
C SER A 361 -8.32 13.16 -42.51
N VAL A 362 -9.13 14.12 -42.07
CA VAL A 362 -9.32 15.39 -42.77
C VAL A 362 -8.19 16.34 -42.38
N SER A 363 -7.49 16.89 -43.35
CA SER A 363 -6.46 17.90 -43.16
C SER A 363 -7.08 19.25 -42.78
N GLU A 364 -6.30 20.05 -42.07
CA GLU A 364 -6.67 21.42 -41.70
C GLU A 364 -7.02 22.30 -42.92
N LEU A 365 -6.40 22.04 -44.08
CA LEU A 365 -6.70 22.73 -45.33
C LEU A 365 -8.08 22.36 -45.88
N GLU A 366 -8.44 21.07 -45.85
CA GLU A 366 -9.77 20.58 -46.25
C GLU A 366 -10.86 21.15 -45.34
N LEU A 367 -10.58 21.28 -44.04
CA LEU A 367 -11.51 21.89 -43.07
C LEU A 367 -11.75 23.38 -43.38
N ARG A 368 -10.68 24.14 -43.69
CA ARG A 368 -10.79 25.56 -44.07
C ARG A 368 -11.50 25.76 -45.40
N LEU A 369 -11.29 24.86 -46.36
CA LEU A 369 -12.02 24.88 -47.62
C LEU A 369 -13.52 24.68 -47.39
N LEU A 370 -13.88 23.71 -46.54
CA LEU A 370 -15.27 23.45 -46.13
C LEU A 370 -15.92 24.63 -45.41
N GLN A 371 -15.18 25.38 -44.59
CA GLN A 371 -15.71 26.57 -43.90
C GLN A 371 -15.91 27.78 -44.83
N ARG A 372 -15.12 27.89 -45.90
CA ARG A 372 -15.15 29.03 -46.82
C ARG A 372 -16.15 28.86 -47.96
N VAL A 373 -16.35 27.62 -48.42
CA VAL A 373 -17.32 27.30 -49.46
C VAL A 373 -18.65 27.08 -48.75
N ASP A 374 -19.61 27.98 -48.98
CA ASP A 374 -20.91 27.97 -48.33
C ASP A 374 -21.57 26.58 -48.42
N THR A 375 -22.23 26.16 -47.35
CA THR A 375 -22.77 24.80 -47.17
C THR A 375 -24.07 24.55 -47.92
N THR A 376 -24.42 25.43 -48.88
CA THR A 376 -25.52 25.23 -49.81
C THR A 376 -25.16 24.11 -50.80
N LEU A 377 -25.40 22.88 -50.32
CA LEU A 377 -25.08 21.61 -50.98
C LEU A 377 -25.97 21.39 -52.22
N GLU A 378 -25.71 22.10 -53.31
CA GLU A 378 -26.23 21.70 -54.62
C GLU A 378 -25.52 20.44 -55.14
N HIS A 379 -24.27 20.20 -54.72
CA HIS A 379 -23.44 19.08 -55.17
C HIS A 379 -22.72 18.41 -53.98
N PRO A 380 -22.48 17.08 -54.03
CA PRO A 380 -21.76 16.36 -52.98
C PRO A 380 -20.35 16.91 -52.77
N ILE A 381 -19.93 17.02 -51.51
CA ILE A 381 -18.57 17.44 -51.13
C ILE A 381 -17.55 16.52 -51.82
N GLY A 382 -16.59 17.12 -52.54
CA GLY A 382 -15.57 16.40 -53.30
C GLY A 382 -15.98 15.97 -54.71
N SER A 383 -17.20 16.27 -55.17
CA SER A 383 -17.56 16.10 -56.58
C SER A 383 -16.81 17.09 -57.48
N SER A 384 -16.70 16.78 -58.77
CA SER A 384 -16.08 17.68 -59.74
C SER A 384 -16.81 19.03 -59.81
N GLU A 385 -18.14 19.02 -59.73
CA GLU A 385 -18.94 20.25 -59.75
C GLU A 385 -18.73 21.08 -58.47
N TRP A 386 -18.62 20.43 -57.31
CA TRP A 386 -18.34 21.11 -56.05
C TRP A 386 -16.97 21.79 -56.06
N LEU A 387 -15.93 21.10 -56.55
CA LEU A 387 -14.58 21.67 -56.66
C LEU A 387 -14.52 22.86 -57.62
N LEU A 388 -15.26 22.81 -58.74
CA LEU A 388 -15.35 23.93 -59.69
C LEU A 388 -16.06 25.14 -59.08
N SER A 389 -17.14 24.91 -58.33
CA SER A 389 -17.85 25.97 -57.60
C SER A 389 -16.96 26.62 -56.52
N ALA A 390 -16.29 25.78 -55.72
CA ALA A 390 -15.33 26.22 -54.71
C ALA A 390 -14.20 27.06 -55.30
N HIS A 391 -13.63 26.62 -56.43
CA HIS A 391 -12.58 27.36 -57.13
C HIS A 391 -13.06 28.72 -57.64
N LYS A 392 -14.28 28.77 -58.19
CA LYS A 392 -14.90 30.01 -58.67
C LYS A 392 -15.12 31.00 -57.51
N GLN A 393 -15.68 30.55 -56.39
CA GLN A 393 -15.90 31.38 -55.20
C GLN A 393 -14.58 31.93 -54.64
N LEU A 394 -13.57 31.07 -54.47
CA LEU A 394 -12.25 31.49 -53.98
C LEU A 394 -11.58 32.50 -54.91
N THR A 395 -11.73 32.33 -56.22
CA THR A 395 -11.19 33.28 -57.21
C THR A 395 -11.88 34.63 -57.09
N GLN A 396 -13.20 34.64 -56.91
CA GLN A 396 -13.98 35.86 -56.69
C GLN A 396 -13.61 36.55 -55.38
N ASP A 397 -13.52 35.82 -54.27
CA ASP A 397 -13.10 36.35 -52.98
C ASP A 397 -11.69 36.96 -53.04
N MET A 398 -10.76 36.26 -53.71
CA MET A 398 -9.40 36.75 -53.89
C MET A 398 -9.36 38.03 -54.74
N SER A 399 -10.18 38.13 -55.77
CA SER A 399 -10.29 39.35 -56.58
C SER A 399 -10.87 40.52 -55.76
N THR A 400 -11.86 40.26 -54.92
CA THR A 400 -12.51 41.25 -54.06
C THR A 400 -11.53 41.75 -52.99
N GLN A 401 -10.79 40.84 -52.34
CA GLN A 401 -9.77 41.20 -51.36
C GLN A 401 -8.63 42.02 -51.99
N ARG A 402 -8.18 41.69 -53.20
CA ARG A 402 -7.20 42.52 -53.92
C ARG A 402 -7.71 43.92 -54.21
N ALA A 403 -8.98 44.07 -54.58
CA ALA A 403 -9.58 45.38 -54.80
C ALA A 403 -9.61 46.21 -53.50
N VAL A 404 -10.06 45.61 -52.39
CA VAL A 404 -10.06 46.26 -51.07
C VAL A 404 -8.64 46.61 -50.62
N GLN A 405 -7.66 45.73 -50.82
CA GLN A 405 -6.26 46.01 -50.50
C GLN A 405 -5.74 47.23 -51.28
N THR A 406 -6.02 47.28 -52.59
CA THR A 406 -5.60 48.40 -53.44
C THR A 406 -6.24 49.72 -52.97
N GLU A 407 -7.53 49.70 -52.62
CA GLU A 407 -8.23 50.85 -52.06
C GLU A 407 -7.58 51.34 -50.75
N LYS A 408 -7.22 50.40 -49.85
CA LYS A 408 -6.57 50.72 -48.58
C LYS A 408 -5.16 51.29 -48.78
N GLU A 409 -4.40 50.73 -49.72
CA GLU A 409 -3.07 51.24 -50.07
C GLU A 409 -3.13 52.68 -50.61
N GLN A 410 -4.16 53.00 -51.41
CA GLN A 410 -4.40 54.35 -51.92
C GLN A 410 -4.83 55.34 -50.82
N GLN A 411 -5.68 54.90 -49.88
CA GLN A 411 -6.06 55.69 -48.71
C GLN A 411 -4.83 56.04 -47.85
N ILE A 412 -3.93 55.07 -47.63
CA ILE A 412 -2.68 55.29 -46.89
C ILE A 412 -1.81 56.32 -47.61
N GLU A 413 -1.63 56.19 -48.93
CA GLU A 413 -0.83 57.13 -49.73
C GLU A 413 -1.34 58.58 -49.63
N THR A 414 -2.66 58.77 -49.68
CA THR A 414 -3.28 60.10 -49.55
C THR A 414 -3.02 60.72 -48.15
N VAL A 415 -3.11 59.91 -47.09
CA VAL A 415 -2.78 60.37 -45.73
C VAL A 415 -1.29 60.72 -45.63
N CYS A 416 -0.44 59.92 -46.27
CA CYS A 416 1.00 60.16 -46.30
C CYS A 416 1.35 61.52 -46.93
N GLU A 417 0.78 61.83 -48.09
CA GLU A 417 0.96 63.14 -48.75
C GLU A 417 0.50 64.31 -47.86
N THR A 418 -0.63 64.13 -47.16
CA THR A 418 -1.17 65.13 -46.24
C THR A 418 -0.22 65.41 -45.07
N ILE A 419 0.34 64.36 -44.46
CA ILE A 419 1.31 64.49 -43.37
C ILE A 419 2.57 65.21 -43.86
N GLN A 420 3.07 64.87 -45.05
CA GLN A 420 4.25 65.52 -45.62
C GLN A 420 4.05 67.03 -45.81
N SER A 421 2.90 67.44 -46.35
CA SER A 421 2.52 68.85 -46.48
C SER A 421 2.47 69.58 -45.13
N LEU A 422 1.91 68.95 -44.09
CA LEU A 422 1.86 69.52 -42.74
C LEU A 422 3.26 69.67 -42.13
N VAL A 423 4.14 68.67 -42.31
CA VAL A 423 5.53 68.71 -41.86
C VAL A 423 6.28 69.88 -42.48
N ASP A 424 6.10 70.11 -43.79
CA ASP A 424 6.79 71.21 -44.49
C ASP A 424 6.25 72.60 -44.08
N SER A 425 4.95 72.69 -43.79
CA SER A 425 4.36 73.89 -43.17
C SER A 425 4.96 74.18 -41.78
N VAL A 426 5.05 73.16 -40.91
CA VAL A 426 5.64 73.29 -39.57
C VAL A 426 7.12 73.70 -39.65
N LYS A 427 7.91 73.10 -40.56
CA LYS A 427 9.31 73.51 -40.78
C LYS A 427 9.44 74.98 -41.19
N THR A 428 8.53 75.47 -42.02
CA THR A 428 8.51 76.88 -42.46
C THR A 428 8.25 77.82 -41.27
N VAL A 429 7.23 77.51 -40.46
CA VAL A 429 6.92 78.27 -39.24
C VAL A 429 8.07 78.22 -38.25
N LEU A 430 8.66 77.05 -38.02
CA LEU A 430 9.78 76.85 -37.10
C LEU A 430 11.04 77.61 -37.53
N THR A 431 11.29 77.70 -38.84
CA THR A 431 12.39 78.51 -39.38
C THR A 431 12.18 80.00 -39.07
N GLY A 432 10.95 80.50 -39.24
CA GLY A 432 10.58 81.85 -38.84
C GLY A 432 10.73 82.09 -37.34
N HIS A 433 10.23 81.16 -36.51
CA HIS A 433 10.38 81.17 -35.06
C HIS A 433 11.85 81.23 -34.63
N ASN A 434 12.70 80.34 -35.16
CA ASN A 434 14.12 80.29 -34.83
C ASN A 434 14.85 81.60 -35.18
N ARG A 435 14.45 82.26 -36.28
CA ARG A 435 14.98 83.57 -36.66
C ARG A 435 14.60 84.64 -35.64
N GLN A 436 13.32 84.72 -35.27
CA GLN A 436 12.81 85.71 -34.31
C GLN A 436 13.37 85.49 -32.90
N LEU A 437 13.44 84.23 -32.45
CA LEU A 437 13.98 83.91 -31.14
C LEU A 437 15.50 84.05 -31.09
N GLY A 438 16.21 84.07 -32.23
CA GLY A 438 17.65 84.32 -32.26
C GLY A 438 18.06 85.57 -31.47
N ASP A 439 17.34 86.68 -31.67
CA ASP A 439 17.60 87.95 -30.99
C ASP A 439 17.17 87.90 -29.51
N VAL A 440 15.99 87.33 -29.23
CA VAL A 440 15.44 87.19 -27.86
C VAL A 440 16.29 86.25 -27.00
N LYS A 441 16.85 85.19 -27.59
CA LYS A 441 17.67 84.18 -26.89
C LYS A 441 18.97 84.76 -26.36
N HIS A 442 19.58 85.73 -27.04
CA HIS A 442 20.75 86.42 -26.52
C HIS A 442 20.39 87.25 -25.28
N LEU A 443 19.22 87.90 -25.28
CA LEU A 443 18.70 88.66 -24.14
C LEU A 443 18.40 87.73 -22.95
N LEU A 444 17.68 86.62 -23.19
CA LEU A 444 17.38 85.63 -22.15
C LEU A 444 18.65 84.99 -21.56
N LYS A 445 19.69 84.76 -22.37
CA LYS A 445 20.98 84.28 -21.86
C LYS A 445 21.70 85.31 -20.99
N ALA A 446 21.61 86.59 -21.33
CA ALA A 446 22.14 87.66 -20.49
C ALA A 446 21.35 87.74 -19.17
N MET A 447 20.02 87.72 -19.22
CA MET A 447 19.16 87.68 -18.03
C MET A 447 19.44 86.44 -17.16
N ALA A 448 19.65 85.26 -17.75
CA ALA A 448 20.01 84.05 -17.02
C ALA A 448 21.39 84.11 -16.35
N LYS A 449 22.30 84.94 -16.89
CA LYS A 449 23.64 85.21 -16.33
C LYS A 449 23.58 86.27 -15.24
N ASP A 450 22.71 87.28 -15.38
CA ASP A 450 22.43 88.25 -14.32
C ASP A 450 21.73 87.57 -13.14
N GLU A 451 20.80 86.65 -13.42
CA GLU A 451 20.16 85.78 -12.43
C GLU A 451 21.20 84.86 -11.73
N GLU A 452 22.18 84.33 -12.47
CA GLU A 452 23.32 83.58 -11.90
C GLU A 452 24.17 84.42 -10.96
N ALA A 453 24.46 85.67 -11.35
CA ALA A 453 25.24 86.59 -10.53
C ALA A 453 24.47 87.03 -9.27
N ALA A 454 23.15 87.22 -9.37
CA ALA A 454 22.29 87.54 -8.24
C ALA A 454 22.11 86.36 -7.26
N LEU A 455 22.05 85.12 -7.76
CA LEU A 455 22.02 83.89 -6.96
C LEU A 455 23.37 83.58 -6.30
N ALA A 456 24.49 84.11 -6.80
CA ALA A 456 25.82 83.95 -6.20
C ALA A 456 26.05 84.87 -4.99
N ASP A 457 25.28 85.97 -4.86
CA ASP A 457 25.38 86.97 -3.77
C ASP A 457 24.26 86.85 -2.71
N ALA A 458 23.28 85.95 -2.87
CA ALA A 458 22.18 85.75 -1.92
C ALA A 458 21.86 84.26 -1.70
N GLU A 459 21.80 83.83 -0.43
CA GLU A 459 21.40 82.48 -0.02
C GLU A 459 19.94 82.16 -0.48
N ASP A 460 19.85 81.19 -1.40
CA ASP A 460 18.76 80.20 -1.57
C ASP A 460 17.30 80.69 -1.44
N ILE A 461 16.83 81.45 -2.44
CA ILE A 461 15.39 81.61 -2.72
C ILE A 461 15.12 81.03 -4.13
N PRO A 462 14.31 79.96 -4.29
CA PRO A 462 13.94 79.48 -5.60
C PRO A 462 13.09 80.53 -6.31
N TYR A 463 13.62 81.13 -7.38
CA TYR A 463 12.85 82.01 -8.26
C TYR A 463 11.83 81.16 -9.01
N GLU A 464 10.56 81.18 -8.59
CA GLU A 464 9.47 80.72 -9.46
C GLU A 464 9.52 81.53 -10.75
N SER A 465 9.52 80.86 -11.91
CA SER A 465 9.72 81.46 -13.24
C SER A 465 11.15 81.93 -13.53
N SER A 466 12.15 81.13 -13.19
CA SER A 466 13.56 81.38 -13.57
C SER A 466 13.77 81.37 -15.10
N VAL A 467 14.57 82.31 -15.62
CA VAL A 467 14.93 82.35 -17.05
C VAL A 467 15.75 81.11 -17.43
N ARG A 468 16.48 80.52 -16.46
CA ARG A 468 17.24 79.27 -16.63
C ARG A 468 16.33 78.08 -16.87
N GLN A 469 15.26 77.96 -16.07
CA GLN A 469 14.28 76.89 -16.25
C GLN A 469 13.59 77.02 -17.61
N PHE A 470 13.21 78.24 -18.01
CA PHE A 470 12.66 78.49 -19.34
C PHE A 470 13.61 78.07 -20.47
N LEU A 471 14.89 78.42 -20.40
CA LEU A 471 15.87 78.02 -21.43
C LEU A 471 16.06 76.49 -21.51
N ALA A 472 15.95 75.77 -20.39
CA ALA A 472 15.98 74.32 -20.36
C ALA A 472 14.71 73.69 -20.96
N GLU A 473 13.53 74.18 -20.59
CA GLU A 473 12.24 73.77 -21.17
C GLU A 473 12.19 74.06 -22.67
N TYR A 474 12.68 75.24 -23.10
CA TYR A 474 12.78 75.62 -24.50
C TYR A 474 13.70 74.67 -25.28
N LYS A 475 14.85 74.31 -24.70
CA LYS A 475 15.76 73.34 -25.32
C LYS A 475 15.10 71.96 -25.47
N SER A 476 14.42 71.48 -24.43
CA SER A 476 13.69 70.21 -24.46
C SER A 476 12.59 70.22 -25.53
N TRP A 477 11.80 71.29 -25.61
CA TRP A 477 10.80 71.50 -26.65
C TRP A 477 11.41 71.51 -28.05
N GLN A 478 12.55 72.20 -28.24
CA GLN A 478 13.27 72.25 -29.52
C GLN A 478 13.75 70.85 -29.95
N ASP A 479 14.35 70.09 -29.03
CA ASP A 479 14.85 68.74 -29.28
C ASP A 479 13.67 67.76 -29.59
N ASN A 480 12.54 67.89 -28.89
CA ASN A 480 11.32 67.11 -29.16
C ASN A 480 10.71 67.41 -30.53
N ILE A 481 10.58 68.68 -30.92
CA ILE A 481 10.08 69.07 -32.24
C ILE A 481 10.98 68.51 -33.34
N GLN A 482 12.29 68.63 -33.17
CA GLN A 482 13.25 68.16 -34.17
C GLN A 482 13.21 66.64 -34.33
N THR A 483 13.09 65.91 -33.22
CA THR A 483 12.94 64.44 -33.22
C THR A 483 11.67 64.02 -33.95
N VAL A 484 10.52 64.62 -33.60
CA VAL A 484 9.23 64.30 -34.25
C VAL A 484 9.26 64.60 -35.75
N LEU A 485 9.78 65.77 -36.16
CA LEU A 485 9.88 66.12 -37.58
C LEU A 485 10.83 65.18 -38.34
N PHE A 486 11.94 64.79 -37.75
CA PHE A 486 12.89 63.86 -38.37
C PHE A 486 12.26 62.48 -38.56
N THR A 487 11.66 61.91 -37.51
CA THR A 487 11.04 60.58 -37.56
C THR A 487 9.85 60.56 -38.52
N LEU A 488 9.03 61.63 -38.60
CA LEU A 488 7.98 61.74 -39.59
C LEU A 488 8.55 61.69 -41.01
N VAL A 489 9.54 62.54 -41.33
CA VAL A 489 10.17 62.54 -42.67
C VAL A 489 10.79 61.19 -43.02
N GLN A 490 11.43 60.53 -42.04
CA GLN A 490 12.01 59.20 -42.24
C GLN A 490 10.94 58.15 -42.52
N ALA A 491 9.83 58.16 -41.76
CA ALA A 491 8.70 57.26 -41.98
C ALA A 491 7.99 57.50 -43.33
N MET A 492 8.01 58.74 -43.82
CA MET A 492 7.39 59.12 -45.10
C MET A 492 8.24 58.75 -46.33
N GLY A 493 9.56 58.68 -46.20
CA GLY A 493 10.50 58.60 -47.33
C GLY A 493 10.93 57.20 -47.78
N GLN A 494 10.38 56.11 -47.22
CA GLN A 494 10.85 54.73 -47.46
C GLN A 494 9.69 53.74 -47.74
N VAL A 495 10.04 52.54 -48.22
CA VAL A 495 9.08 51.45 -48.44
C VAL A 495 8.46 51.02 -47.10
N ARG A 496 7.13 50.99 -47.05
CA ARG A 496 6.35 50.70 -45.84
C ARG A 496 6.75 49.33 -45.26
N SER A 497 7.33 49.33 -44.06
CA SER A 497 7.63 48.12 -43.30
C SER A 497 7.00 48.20 -41.91
N GLN A 498 6.93 47.06 -41.21
CA GLN A 498 6.43 46.99 -39.84
C GLN A 498 7.18 47.93 -38.89
N GLU A 499 8.49 48.07 -39.07
CA GLU A 499 9.34 48.98 -38.29
C GLU A 499 8.93 50.45 -38.43
N HIS A 500 8.43 50.86 -39.61
CA HIS A 500 7.96 52.23 -39.82
C HIS A 500 6.64 52.52 -39.09
N VAL A 501 5.76 51.51 -38.99
CA VAL A 501 4.52 51.62 -38.21
C VAL A 501 4.87 51.78 -36.72
N GLU A 502 5.86 51.03 -36.24
CA GLU A 502 6.34 51.12 -34.86
C GLU A 502 6.96 52.51 -34.57
N MET A 503 7.81 53.04 -35.47
CA MET A 503 8.36 54.40 -35.33
C MET A 503 7.26 55.48 -35.23
N LEU A 504 6.20 55.39 -36.03
CA LEU A 504 5.07 56.33 -35.97
C LEU A 504 4.29 56.19 -34.64
N GLN A 505 4.15 54.97 -34.13
CA GLN A 505 3.51 54.73 -32.83
C GLN A 505 4.32 55.32 -31.68
N GLU A 506 5.65 55.20 -31.71
CA GLU A 506 6.54 55.72 -30.65
C GLU A 506 6.52 57.25 -30.52
N ILE A 507 6.45 57.99 -31.65
CA ILE A 507 6.44 59.46 -31.63
C ILE A 507 5.06 60.07 -31.35
N THR A 508 3.98 59.30 -31.48
CA THR A 508 2.60 59.76 -31.26
C THR A 508 2.36 60.41 -29.89
N PRO A 509 2.82 59.87 -28.74
CA PRO A 509 2.68 60.55 -27.45
C PRO A 509 3.43 61.88 -27.40
N THR A 510 4.66 61.94 -27.91
CA THR A 510 5.46 63.17 -27.96
C THR A 510 4.80 64.23 -28.82
N LEU A 511 4.23 63.87 -29.97
CA LEU A 511 3.47 64.79 -30.84
C LEU A 511 2.25 65.40 -30.12
N LYS A 512 1.55 64.63 -29.28
CA LYS A 512 0.43 65.14 -28.48
C LYS A 512 0.88 66.17 -27.45
N GLU A 513 2.00 65.91 -26.78
CA GLU A 513 2.54 66.78 -25.74
C GLU A 513 3.16 68.07 -26.30
N LEU A 514 3.70 68.03 -27.53
CA LEU A 514 4.29 69.19 -28.21
C LEU A 514 3.35 70.39 -28.30
N LYS A 515 2.03 70.18 -28.41
CA LYS A 515 1.05 71.27 -28.40
C LYS A 515 1.03 72.00 -27.05
N THR A 516 0.97 71.26 -25.96
CA THR A 516 0.99 71.80 -24.59
C THR A 516 2.33 72.47 -24.29
N GLN A 517 3.44 71.81 -24.64
CA GLN A 517 4.78 72.38 -24.50
C GLN A 517 4.91 73.69 -25.28
N SER A 518 4.47 73.74 -26.55
CA SER A 518 4.51 74.96 -27.35
C SER A 518 3.76 76.11 -26.66
N GLN A 519 2.55 75.85 -26.16
CA GLN A 519 1.76 76.87 -25.45
C GLN A 519 2.47 77.36 -24.18
N SER A 520 3.04 76.44 -23.39
CA SER A 520 3.80 76.78 -22.18
C SER A 520 5.00 77.65 -22.50
N ILE A 521 5.78 77.29 -23.52
CA ILE A 521 6.94 78.07 -23.97
C ILE A 521 6.53 79.50 -24.34
N TYR A 522 5.49 79.69 -25.15
CA TYR A 522 5.11 81.05 -25.54
C TYR A 522 4.53 81.85 -24.36
N ASN A 523 3.74 81.22 -23.48
CA ASN A 523 3.20 81.90 -22.30
C ASN A 523 4.31 82.32 -21.32
N ASN A 524 5.25 81.42 -21.03
CA ASN A 524 6.39 81.69 -20.16
C ASN A 524 7.29 82.77 -20.76
N LEU A 525 7.52 82.75 -22.08
CA LEU A 525 8.31 83.80 -22.74
C LEU A 525 7.73 85.20 -22.54
N VAL A 526 6.41 85.35 -22.61
CA VAL A 526 5.72 86.63 -22.37
C VAL A 526 5.87 87.10 -20.93
N SER A 527 5.91 86.20 -19.94
CA SER A 527 6.08 86.59 -18.52
C SER A 527 7.41 87.28 -18.20
N PHE A 528 8.43 87.14 -19.06
CA PHE A 528 9.70 87.88 -18.93
C PHE A 528 9.65 89.30 -19.49
N ALA A 529 8.61 89.65 -20.25
CA ALA A 529 8.39 91.01 -20.70
C ALA A 529 7.75 91.84 -19.58
N SER A 530 8.50 92.81 -19.03
CA SER A 530 7.98 93.76 -18.03
C SER A 530 6.78 94.55 -18.61
N PRO A 531 5.74 94.89 -17.83
CA PRO A 531 4.57 95.61 -18.35
C PRO A 531 5.00 96.98 -18.90
N LEU A 532 5.02 97.13 -20.22
CA LEU A 532 5.23 98.41 -20.88
C LEU A 532 4.02 99.31 -20.59
N VAL A 533 4.11 100.15 -19.56
CA VAL A 533 3.19 101.27 -19.35
C VAL A 533 3.59 102.40 -20.28
N THR A 534 2.83 102.60 -21.36
CA THR A 534 2.66 103.93 -21.99
C THR A 534 1.29 104.03 -22.65
N ASP A 535 0.56 105.06 -22.26
CA ASP A 535 -0.68 105.57 -22.86
C ASP A 535 -0.55 105.81 -24.37
N ALA A 536 -1.41 105.15 -25.15
CA ALA A 536 -2.02 105.67 -26.37
C ALA A 536 -3.02 104.63 -26.90
N ALA A 537 -4.28 105.05 -27.02
CA ALA A 537 -5.32 104.27 -27.68
C ALA A 537 -4.89 103.93 -29.12
N ASN A 538 -4.63 102.66 -29.37
CA ASN A 538 -4.80 102.08 -30.69
C ASN A 538 -5.20 100.62 -30.55
N GLU A 539 -6.37 100.33 -31.10
CA GLU A 539 -7.06 99.05 -31.03
C GLU A 539 -6.17 97.93 -31.60
N CYS A 540 -5.77 96.99 -30.74
CA CYS A 540 -5.28 95.69 -31.19
C CYS A 540 -6.37 94.66 -30.89
N SER A 541 -7.26 94.45 -31.85
CA SER A 541 -8.20 93.33 -31.85
C SER A 541 -7.41 92.04 -32.03
N SER A 542 -7.29 91.25 -30.97
CA SER A 542 -6.97 89.83 -31.08
C SER A 542 -8.24 89.09 -31.52
N PRO A 543 -8.26 88.32 -32.62
CA PRO A 543 -9.39 87.45 -32.90
C PRO A 543 -9.32 86.23 -31.98
N THR A 544 -10.01 86.31 -30.84
CA THR A 544 -10.66 85.12 -30.27
C THR A 544 -11.68 84.63 -31.28
N SER A 545 -11.55 83.39 -31.72
CA SER A 545 -12.68 82.62 -32.22
C SER A 545 -12.63 81.23 -31.62
N SER A 546 -13.12 81.19 -30.38
CA SER A 546 -13.90 80.08 -29.86
C SER A 546 -15.07 79.80 -30.83
N ALA A 547 -14.87 78.85 -31.74
CA ALA A 547 -15.96 78.11 -32.35
C ALA A 547 -15.88 76.68 -31.83
N SER A 548 -16.55 76.46 -30.70
CA SER A 548 -16.94 75.15 -30.19
C SER A 548 -17.85 74.48 -31.21
N TYR A 549 -17.28 73.68 -32.10
CA TYR A 549 -18.02 72.63 -32.80
C TYR A 549 -17.89 71.33 -32.01
N GLN A 550 -18.97 70.99 -31.31
CA GLN A 550 -19.20 69.67 -30.72
C GLN A 550 -19.24 68.62 -31.85
N PRO A 551 -18.59 67.44 -31.69
CA PRO A 551 -19.03 66.23 -32.35
C PRO A 551 -20.14 65.59 -31.49
N SER A 552 -21.37 65.68 -31.98
CA SER A 552 -22.48 64.82 -31.56
C SER A 552 -22.20 63.40 -32.04
N PHE A 553 -21.84 62.50 -31.13
CA PHE A 553 -21.95 61.06 -31.35
C PHE A 553 -23.31 60.61 -30.80
N ALA A 554 -24.18 60.17 -31.69
CA ALA A 554 -25.34 59.35 -31.39
C ALA A 554 -25.35 58.17 -32.38
N ALA A 555 -25.51 56.97 -31.82
CA ALA A 555 -25.85 55.66 -32.42
C ALA A 555 -25.05 55.16 -33.63
#